data_AF-A0A154PSQ3-F1
#
_entry.id   AF-A0A154PSQ3-F1
#
_cell.length_a   1.000
_cell.length_b   1.000
_cell.length_c   1.000
_cell.angle_alpha   90.00
_cell.angle_beta   90.00
_cell.angle_gamma   90.00
#
_symmetry.space_group_name_H-M   'P 1'
#
loop_
_entity.id
_entity.type
_entity.pdbx_description
1 polymer ?
#
loop_
_entity_poly.entity_id
_entity_poly.type
_entity_poly.pdbx_seq_one_letter_code
_entity_poly.pdbx_strand_id
1 'polypeptide(L)'
;MTEADVHSFRENCLRFHVTVSNEIRKRLPHDHQFLKQLSVLKASNVFGTINRKSACQDLVAVAQRLGNFDTTELQKEWNLLYVKTSKLVRDNWAKLAFDDMWVNICELENPQKSLLFPTLRSLLNTVRCLPAFECRGRKSLFYPPRRKIEKTQ
;
A
#
# COMPACT_ATOMS: atom_id res chain seq x y z
N MET A 1 31.22 3.54 27.23
CA MET A 1 29.85 4.01 27.00
C MET A 1 29.09 3.83 28.30
N THR A 2 28.71 4.92 28.94
CA THR A 2 28.09 4.93 30.27
C THR A 2 26.60 4.67 30.20
N GLU A 3 25.97 4.30 31.31
CA GLU A 3 24.51 4.11 31.38
C GLU A 3 23.74 5.40 31.03
N ALA A 4 24.31 6.55 31.39
CA ALA A 4 23.79 7.87 31.01
C ALA A 4 23.82 8.09 29.48
N ASP A 5 24.87 7.64 28.80
CA ASP A 5 24.97 7.72 27.33
C ASP A 5 23.89 6.86 26.65
N VAL A 6 23.63 5.67 27.19
CA VAL A 6 22.58 4.76 26.69
C VAL A 6 21.20 5.36 26.90
N HIS A 7 20.95 5.98 28.05
CA HIS A 7 19.68 6.64 28.35
C HIS A 7 19.43 7.83 27.42
N SER A 8 20.42 8.72 27.28
CA SER A 8 20.36 9.89 26.38
C SER A 8 20.14 9.47 24.93
N PHE A 9 20.82 8.42 24.46
CA PHE A 9 20.60 7.88 23.12
C PHE A 9 19.15 7.40 22.91
N ARG A 10 18.58 6.68 23.88
CA ARG A 10 17.19 6.19 23.80
C ARG A 10 16.19 7.35 23.76
N GLU A 11 16.37 8.37 24.59
CA GLU A 11 15.51 9.56 24.58
C GLU A 11 15.59 10.31 23.25
N ASN A 12 16.78 10.45 22.67
CA ASN A 12 16.97 11.09 21.38
C ASN A 12 16.30 10.30 20.24
N CYS A 13 16.41 8.97 20.24
CA CYS A 13 15.69 8.10 19.31
C CYS A 13 14.17 8.25 19.43
N LEU A 14 13.65 8.31 20.67
CA LEU A 14 12.22 8.50 20.90
C LEU A 14 11.76 9.88 20.39
N ARG A 15 12.52 10.94 20.70
CA ARG A 15 12.24 12.31 20.25
C ARG A 15 12.27 12.43 18.73
N PHE A 16 13.23 11.78 18.08
CA PHE A 16 13.29 11.68 16.63
C PHE A 16 12.04 10.99 16.07
N HIS A 17 11.67 9.82 16.60
CA HIS A 17 10.47 9.10 16.17
C HIS A 17 9.19 9.93 16.32
N VAL A 18 9.03 10.61 17.45
CA VAL A 18 7.88 11.50 17.70
C VAL A 18 7.88 12.66 16.71
N THR A 19 9.02 13.30 16.49
CA THR A 19 9.16 14.45 15.59
C THR A 19 8.84 14.06 14.15
N VAL A 20 9.44 12.97 13.66
CA VAL A 20 9.19 12.45 12.31
C VAL A 20 7.73 12.08 12.15
N SER A 21 7.13 11.36 13.11
CA SER A 21 5.72 10.98 13.05
C SER A 21 4.79 12.19 12.99
N ASN A 22 5.10 13.26 13.73
CA ASN A 22 4.31 14.49 13.71
C ASN A 22 4.44 15.25 12.38
N GLU A 23 5.65 15.38 11.84
CA GLU A 23 5.87 16.05 10.55
C GLU A 23 5.22 15.31 9.40
N ILE A 24 5.31 13.98 9.42
CA ILE A 24 4.60 13.10 8.52
C ILE A 24 3.08 13.32 8.62
N ARG A 25 2.51 13.30 9.83
CA ARG A 25 1.07 13.47 10.05
C ARG A 25 0.56 14.83 9.55
N LYS A 26 1.38 15.89 9.62
CA LYS A 26 1.04 17.21 9.07
C LYS A 26 1.00 17.24 7.54
N ARG A 27 1.86 16.44 6.89
CA ARG A 27 2.05 16.45 5.42
C ARG A 27 1.20 15.42 4.70
N LEU A 28 0.78 14.35 5.38
CA LEU A 28 -0.18 13.43 4.80
C LEU A 28 -1.56 14.08 4.74
N PRO A 29 -2.26 13.99 3.60
CA PRO A 29 -3.65 14.40 3.50
C PRO A 29 -4.53 13.40 4.25
N HIS A 30 -4.52 13.42 5.57
CA HIS A 30 -5.42 12.63 6.42
C HIS A 30 -6.82 13.28 6.51
N ASP A 31 -7.29 13.93 5.46
CA ASP A 31 -8.69 14.34 5.43
C ASP A 31 -9.55 13.07 5.39
N HIS A 32 -10.75 13.14 5.99
CA HIS A 32 -11.65 12.00 6.05
C HIS A 32 -11.99 11.49 4.63
N GLN A 33 -11.93 12.38 3.63
CA GLN A 33 -12.20 12.04 2.24
C GLN A 33 -11.10 11.17 1.62
N PHE A 34 -9.82 11.48 1.78
CA PHE A 34 -8.72 10.66 1.26
C PHE A 34 -8.73 9.27 1.85
N LEU A 35 -8.92 9.16 3.17
CA LEU A 35 -9.00 7.86 3.85
C LEU A 35 -10.21 7.05 3.39
N LYS A 36 -11.34 7.71 3.09
CA LYS A 36 -12.50 7.08 2.46
C LYS A 36 -12.16 6.59 1.05
N GLN A 37 -11.49 7.40 0.24
CA GLN A 37 -11.11 7.02 -1.13
C GLN A 37 -10.11 5.86 -1.15
N LEU A 38 -9.12 5.85 -0.23
CA LEU A 38 -8.19 4.73 -0.06
C LEU A 38 -8.87 3.41 0.26
N SER A 39 -10.07 3.44 0.83
CA SER A 39 -10.83 2.22 1.10
C SER A 39 -11.18 1.45 -0.17
N VAL A 40 -11.13 2.07 -1.36
CA VAL A 40 -11.31 1.40 -2.65
C VAL A 40 -10.37 0.21 -2.84
N LEU A 41 -9.18 0.26 -2.22
CA LEU A 41 -8.17 -0.79 -2.33
C LEU A 41 -8.45 -2.01 -1.42
N LYS A 42 -9.50 -1.97 -0.59
CA LYS A 42 -9.89 -3.11 0.25
C LYS A 42 -10.51 -4.21 -0.61
N ALA A 43 -10.24 -5.46 -0.28
CA ALA A 43 -10.82 -6.64 -0.95
C ALA A 43 -12.34 -6.55 -1.18
N SER A 44 -13.10 -6.12 -0.16
CA SER A 44 -14.56 -5.94 -0.25
C SER A 44 -14.99 -4.93 -1.32
N ASN A 45 -14.14 -3.94 -1.58
CA ASN A 45 -14.41 -2.83 -2.49
C ASN A 45 -13.87 -3.11 -3.89
N VAL A 46 -12.71 -3.76 -3.97
CA VAL A 46 -12.12 -4.26 -5.22
C VAL A 46 -13.00 -5.37 -5.82
N PHE A 47 -13.48 -6.34 -5.05
CA PHE A 47 -14.18 -7.51 -5.61
C PHE A 47 -15.68 -7.56 -5.32
N GLY A 48 -16.20 -6.66 -4.49
CA GLY A 48 -17.62 -6.60 -4.15
C GLY A 48 -18.52 -5.96 -5.22
N THR A 49 -19.73 -5.60 -4.79
CA THR A 49 -20.81 -5.06 -5.64
C THR A 49 -20.74 -3.55 -5.85
N ILE A 50 -19.63 -2.91 -5.48
CA ILE A 50 -19.49 -1.46 -5.61
C ILE A 50 -19.54 -1.07 -7.09
N ASN A 51 -20.12 0.10 -7.37
CA ASN A 51 -20.08 0.70 -8.70
C ASN A 51 -18.62 0.92 -9.12
N ARG A 52 -18.16 0.08 -10.05
CA ARG A 52 -16.76 0.07 -10.52
C ARG A 52 -16.31 1.41 -11.08
N LYS A 53 -17.22 2.18 -11.69
CA LYS A 53 -16.92 3.52 -12.20
C LYS A 53 -16.57 4.47 -11.05
N SER A 54 -17.33 4.41 -9.95
CA SER A 54 -17.04 5.21 -8.75
C SER A 54 -15.74 4.77 -8.07
N ALA A 55 -15.50 3.46 -7.97
CA ALA A 55 -14.24 2.92 -7.44
C ALA A 55 -13.03 3.39 -8.27
N CYS A 56 -13.15 3.35 -9.59
CA CYS A 56 -12.11 3.84 -10.49
C CYS A 56 -11.85 5.35 -10.30
N GLN A 57 -12.90 6.15 -10.08
CA GLN A 57 -12.76 7.58 -9.78
C GLN A 57 -12.06 7.83 -8.44
N ASP A 58 -12.39 7.06 -7.40
CA ASP A 58 -11.72 7.15 -6.09
C ASP A 58 -10.24 6.77 -6.20
N LEU A 59 -9.92 5.72 -6.96
CA LEU A 59 -8.55 5.30 -7.23
C LEU A 59 -7.75 6.40 -7.94
N VAL A 60 -8.34 7.04 -8.96
CA VAL A 60 -7.72 8.15 -9.70
C VAL A 60 -7.51 9.36 -8.77
N ALA A 61 -8.48 9.68 -7.93
CA ALA A 61 -8.36 10.77 -6.96
C ALA A 61 -7.24 10.51 -5.94
N VAL A 62 -7.09 9.27 -5.46
CA VAL A 62 -5.98 8.86 -4.59
C VAL A 62 -4.64 9.04 -5.32
N ALA A 63 -4.54 8.57 -6.56
CA ALA A 63 -3.33 8.66 -7.35
C ALA A 63 -2.91 10.13 -7.56
N GLN A 64 -3.84 11.00 -7.96
CA GLN A 64 -3.59 12.44 -8.13
C GLN A 64 -3.12 13.13 -6.84
N ARG A 65 -3.63 12.71 -5.67
CA ARG A 65 -3.21 13.26 -4.37
C ARG A 65 -1.83 12.77 -3.93
N LEU A 66 -1.45 11.55 -4.32
CA LEU A 66 -0.18 10.93 -3.93
C LEU A 66 0.98 11.27 -4.86
N GLY A 67 0.71 11.73 -6.08
CA GLY A 67 1.73 12.22 -6.99
C GLY A 67 1.32 12.17 -8.47
N ASN A 68 2.33 12.25 -9.34
CA ASN A 68 2.14 12.26 -10.79
C ASN A 68 2.08 10.83 -11.36
N PHE A 69 1.02 10.10 -11.02
CA PHE A 69 0.74 8.81 -11.64
C PHE A 69 0.04 9.00 -13.00
N ASP A 70 0.30 8.08 -13.94
CA ASP A 70 -0.49 8.02 -15.17
C ASP A 70 -1.90 7.49 -14.87
N THR A 71 -2.83 8.43 -14.72
CA THR A 71 -4.23 8.12 -14.41
C THR A 71 -4.93 7.37 -15.56
N THR A 72 -4.45 7.48 -16.80
CA THR A 72 -5.05 6.79 -17.95
C THR A 72 -4.66 5.33 -17.93
N GLU A 73 -3.38 5.02 -17.72
CA GLU A 73 -2.92 3.64 -17.57
C GLU A 73 -3.47 2.99 -16.30
N LEU A 74 -3.55 3.72 -15.20
CA LEU A 74 -4.16 3.21 -13.97
C LEU A 74 -5.63 2.77 -14.17
N GLN A 75 -6.42 3.55 -14.92
CA GLN A 75 -7.80 3.18 -15.25
C GLN A 75 -7.86 1.94 -16.15
N LYS A 76 -6.95 1.82 -17.12
CA LYS A 76 -6.86 0.64 -17.99
C LYS A 76 -6.52 -0.60 -17.17
N GLU A 77 -5.51 -0.52 -16.31
CA GLU A 77 -5.08 -1.60 -15.41
C GLU A 77 -6.21 -2.03 -14.47
N TRP A 78 -6.93 -1.07 -13.89
CA TRP A 78 -8.07 -1.34 -13.02
C TRP A 78 -9.21 -2.09 -13.73
N ASN A 79 -9.53 -1.69 -14.97
CA ASN A 79 -10.52 -2.39 -15.76
C ASN A 79 -10.03 -3.79 -16.19
N LEU A 80 -8.76 -3.89 -16.57
CA LEU A 80 -8.12 -5.13 -16.99
C LEU A 80 -8.12 -6.18 -15.88
N LEU A 81 -7.99 -5.76 -14.61
CA LEU A 81 -8.04 -6.64 -13.44
C LEU A 81 -9.28 -7.53 -13.46
N TYR A 82 -10.46 -6.99 -13.77
CA TYR A 82 -11.69 -7.78 -13.82
C TYR A 82 -11.83 -8.62 -15.08
N VAL A 83 -11.30 -8.15 -16.20
CA VAL A 83 -11.36 -8.86 -17.49
C VAL A 83 -10.45 -10.08 -17.48
N LYS A 84 -9.26 -9.97 -16.88
CA LYS A 84 -8.24 -11.04 -16.88
C LYS A 84 -8.39 -12.06 -15.76
N THR A 85 -9.21 -11.78 -14.75
CA THR A 85 -9.34 -12.66 -13.58
C THR A 85 -10.69 -13.37 -13.62
N SER A 86 -10.72 -14.64 -13.21
CA SER A 86 -11.98 -15.36 -13.05
C SER A 86 -12.64 -14.97 -11.73
N LYS A 87 -13.95 -15.20 -11.62
CA LYS A 87 -14.67 -14.98 -10.36
C LYS A 87 -14.07 -15.81 -9.21
N LEU A 88 -13.74 -17.08 -9.48
CA LEU A 88 -13.12 -17.97 -8.49
C LEU A 88 -11.80 -17.42 -7.95
N VAL A 89 -10.94 -16.90 -8.82
CA VAL A 89 -9.65 -16.31 -8.42
C VAL A 89 -9.87 -15.09 -7.53
N ARG A 90 -10.81 -14.21 -7.90
CA ARG A 90 -11.16 -13.04 -7.10
C ARG A 90 -11.76 -13.40 -5.75
N ASP A 91 -12.64 -14.40 -5.71
CA ASP A 91 -13.25 -14.88 -4.46
C ASP A 91 -12.20 -15.48 -3.51
N ASN A 92 -11.12 -16.07 -4.05
CA ASN A 92 -9.98 -16.54 -3.26
C ASN A 92 -9.13 -15.37 -2.74
N TRP A 93 -8.82 -14.40 -3.59
CA TRP A 93 -8.08 -13.20 -3.18
C TRP A 93 -8.83 -12.35 -2.16
N ALA A 94 -10.16 -12.31 -2.23
CA ALA A 94 -10.98 -11.58 -1.28
C ALA A 94 -10.88 -12.10 0.16
N LYS A 95 -10.39 -13.33 0.36
CA LYS A 95 -10.17 -13.96 1.68
C LYS A 95 -8.78 -13.68 2.26
N LEU A 96 -7.87 -13.10 1.47
CA LEU A 96 -6.50 -12.83 1.88
C LEU A 96 -6.39 -11.53 2.67
N ALA A 97 -5.29 -11.38 3.42
CA ALA A 97 -4.93 -10.10 3.99
C ALA A 97 -4.65 -9.07 2.89
N PHE A 98 -4.76 -7.77 3.21
CA PHE A 98 -4.60 -6.68 2.24
C PHE A 98 -3.30 -6.82 1.43
N ASP A 99 -2.18 -7.03 2.11
CA ASP A 99 -0.89 -7.13 1.43
C ASP A 99 -0.74 -8.39 0.59
N ASP A 100 -1.15 -9.55 1.11
CA ASP A 100 -1.08 -10.82 0.38
C ASP A 100 -1.93 -10.79 -0.89
N MET A 101 -3.11 -10.19 -0.81
CA MET A 101 -3.99 -9.95 -1.96
C MET A 101 -3.27 -9.13 -3.03
N TRP A 102 -2.70 -7.99 -2.66
CA TRP A 102 -2.07 -7.08 -3.60
C TRP A 102 -0.75 -7.61 -4.16
N VAL A 103 0.01 -8.39 -3.39
CA VAL A 103 1.20 -9.11 -3.89
C VAL A 103 0.79 -10.05 -5.01
N ASN A 104 -0.20 -10.91 -4.77
CA ASN A 104 -0.66 -11.88 -5.77
C ASN A 104 -1.20 -11.21 -7.05
N ILE A 105 -1.89 -10.08 -6.92
CA ILE A 105 -2.39 -9.33 -8.08
C ILE A 105 -1.22 -8.71 -8.85
N CYS A 106 -0.28 -8.06 -8.16
CA CYS A 106 0.83 -7.34 -8.78
C CYS A 106 1.92 -8.25 -9.36
N GLU A 107 1.91 -9.54 -9.04
CA GLU A 107 2.79 -10.57 -9.60
C GLU A 107 2.22 -11.24 -10.85
N LEU A 108 1.00 -10.88 -11.28
CA LEU A 108 0.45 -11.39 -12.53
C LEU A 108 1.27 -10.90 -13.73
N GLU A 109 1.74 -11.84 -14.52
CA GLU A 109 2.51 -11.60 -15.75
C GLU A 109 1.68 -11.92 -17.00
N ASN A 110 2.01 -11.24 -18.09
CA ASN A 110 1.52 -11.61 -19.42
C ASN A 110 2.40 -12.74 -20.03
N PRO A 111 2.02 -13.30 -21.19
CA PRO A 111 2.83 -14.32 -21.86
C PRO A 111 4.26 -13.89 -22.21
N GLN A 112 4.52 -12.58 -22.27
CA GLN A 112 5.84 -11.98 -22.50
C GLN A 112 6.64 -11.77 -21.20
N LYS A 113 6.16 -12.26 -20.05
CA LYS A 113 6.75 -12.10 -18.71
C LYS A 113 6.87 -10.65 -18.23
N SER A 114 6.05 -9.74 -18.77
CA SER A 114 5.93 -8.40 -18.19
C SER A 114 4.73 -8.31 -17.26
N LEU A 115 4.88 -7.50 -16.20
CA LEU A 115 3.85 -7.30 -15.20
C LEU A 115 2.59 -6.70 -15.85
N LEU A 116 1.43 -7.23 -15.47
CA LEU A 116 0.14 -6.76 -15.99
C LEU A 116 -0.33 -5.44 -15.35
N PHE A 117 0.15 -5.11 -14.15
CA PHE A 117 -0.32 -3.95 -13.39
C PHE A 117 0.83 -3.10 -12.81
N PRO A 118 1.76 -2.57 -13.64
CA PRO A 118 2.90 -1.80 -13.18
C PRO A 118 2.49 -0.48 -12.48
N THR A 119 1.47 0.22 -12.99
CA THR A 119 1.03 1.51 -12.44
C THR A 119 0.33 1.32 -11.10
N LEU A 120 -0.55 0.31 -11.01
CA LEU A 120 -1.23 -0.08 -9.79
C LEU A 120 -0.23 -0.54 -8.72
N ARG A 121 0.79 -1.32 -9.10
CA ARG A 121 1.88 -1.72 -8.21
C ARG A 121 2.64 -0.52 -7.66
N SER A 122 2.96 0.46 -8.52
CA SER A 122 3.63 1.69 -8.11
C SER A 122 2.77 2.46 -7.09
N LEU A 123 1.48 2.63 -7.38
CA LEU A 123 0.55 3.30 -6.47
C LEU A 123 0.44 2.60 -5.11
N LEU A 124 0.33 1.27 -5.11
CA LEU A 124 0.26 0.48 -3.88
C LEU A 124 1.53 0.60 -3.04
N ASN A 125 2.70 0.64 -3.67
CA ASN A 125 3.95 0.88 -2.95
C ASN A 125 3.95 2.26 -2.28
N THR A 126 3.44 3.29 -2.95
CA THR A 126 3.28 4.62 -2.35
C THR A 126 2.26 4.61 -1.21
N VAL A 127 1.13 3.91 -1.37
CA VAL A 127 0.12 3.74 -0.31
C VAL A 127 0.70 3.02 0.92
N ARG A 128 1.55 2.01 0.72
CA ARG A 128 2.25 1.30 1.82
C ARG A 128 3.25 2.17 2.57
N CYS A 129 3.80 3.18 1.91
CA CYS A 129 4.65 4.18 2.56
C CYS A 129 3.84 5.18 3.41
N LEU A 130 2.50 5.17 3.34
CA LEU A 130 1.67 6.00 4.18
C LEU A 130 1.69 5.45 5.61
N PRO A 131 2.10 6.26 6.59
CA PRO A 131 2.05 5.88 7.99
C PRO A 131 0.59 5.76 8.42
N ALA A 132 0.28 4.59 8.97
CA ALA A 132 -1.00 4.21 9.56
C ALA A 132 -2.13 3.77 8.61
N PHE A 133 -1.86 3.03 7.52
CA PHE A 133 -2.95 2.28 6.87
C PHE A 133 -3.48 1.12 7.74
N GLU A 134 -2.64 0.55 8.62
CA GLU A 134 -3.07 -0.38 9.67
C GLU A 134 -2.61 0.08 11.07
N CYS A 135 -3.37 1.01 11.66
CA CYS A 135 -3.39 1.18 13.11
C CYS A 135 -4.77 0.82 13.67
N ARG A 136 -5.15 -0.45 13.52
CA ARG A 136 -5.96 -1.14 14.53
C ARG A 136 -5.26 -2.44 14.91
N GLY A 137 -4.51 -2.39 16.01
CA GLY A 137 -4.34 -3.57 16.87
C GLY A 137 -3.00 -4.30 16.89
N ARG A 138 -1.95 -3.89 16.17
CA ARG A 138 -0.60 -4.45 16.41
C ARG A 138 0.45 -3.36 16.44
N LYS A 139 1.28 -3.41 17.50
CA LYS A 139 2.45 -2.57 17.72
C LYS A 139 3.23 -2.46 16.41
N SER A 140 3.44 -1.24 15.94
CA SER A 140 4.21 -0.94 14.72
C SER A 140 5.66 -1.44 14.90
N LEU A 141 5.93 -2.66 14.45
CA LEU A 141 7.28 -3.06 14.11
C LEU A 141 7.47 -2.69 12.65
N PHE A 142 8.17 -1.59 12.44
CA PHE A 142 8.88 -1.34 11.19
C PHE A 142 9.63 -2.63 10.85
N TYR A 143 9.21 -3.37 9.82
CA TYR A 143 9.99 -4.49 9.32
C TYR A 143 11.16 -3.90 8.53
N PRO A 144 12.42 -4.04 8.97
CA PRO A 144 13.54 -3.71 8.11
C PRO A 144 13.55 -4.67 6.89
N PRO A 145 14.07 -4.23 5.74
CA PRO A 145 14.17 -5.08 4.56
C PRO A 145 14.97 -6.35 4.89
N ARG A 146 14.45 -7.52 4.50
CA ARG A 146 15.15 -8.80 4.61
C ARG A 146 16.49 -8.68 3.89
N ARG A 147 17.60 -8.64 4.63
CA ARG A 147 18.92 -8.91 4.05
C ARG A 147 18.90 -10.34 3.55
N LYS A 148 19.20 -10.54 2.26
CA LYS A 148 19.57 -11.87 1.76
C LYS A 148 20.82 -12.26 2.55
N ILE A 149 20.74 -13.35 3.30
CA ILE A 149 21.93 -14.00 3.85
C ILE A 149 22.57 -14.70 2.65
N GLU A 150 23.60 -14.07 2.08
CA GLU A 150 24.54 -14.78 1.23
C GLU A 150 25.16 -15.89 2.08
N LYS A 151 24.91 -17.15 1.69
CA LYS A 151 25.67 -18.27 2.20
C LYS A 151 27.03 -18.22 1.52
N THR A 152 28.04 -17.75 2.23
CA THR A 152 29.43 -17.95 1.86
C THR A 152 29.74 -19.45 1.89
N GLN A 153 30.45 -19.90 0.85
CA GLN A 153 30.92 -21.28 0.63
C GLN A 153 31.74 -21.82 1.80
#